data_AF-A0A2M8BWJ2-F1
#
_entry.id   AF-A0A2M8BWJ2-F1
#
_cell.length_a   1.000
_cell.length_b   1.000
_cell.length_c   1.000
_cell.angle_alpha   90.00
_cell.angle_beta   90.00
_cell.angle_gamma   90.00
#
_symmetry.space_group_name_H-M   'P 1'
#
loop_
_entity.id
_entity.type
_entity.pdbx_description
1 polymer ?
#
loop_
_entity_poly.entity_id
_entity_poly.type
_entity_poly.pdbx_seq_one_letter_code
_entity_poly.pdbx_strand_id
1 'polypeptide(L)'
;METNPEIPQHIGDNLTKQQILENSYPDIVNRIIKNSKIFGSEINTFGMVFEDIAVQERILTRHETEMQTGGRHIIEKSFRNAKKIIGLLHPPSTPDFVSVIFDPNGQLIIDEVVDMKSSYKAMQKKEGQPQNTINVMADIVDIINQIIERKDVEEIKPRDPSTPKFHEERIKLLKEIKNEIVELSITSKIEFSDNLKYVVVLPDGEEKPSKFQEQIAKDITLDGRTVKKEIVHSQFSKRDIHKIIDHYAETP
;
A
#
# COMPACT_ATOMS: atom_id res chain seq x y z
N MET A 1 10.65 19.12 -32.97
CA MET A 1 10.44 18.37 -31.71
C MET A 1 9.82 19.34 -30.72
N GLU A 2 9.12 18.82 -29.71
CA GLU A 2 8.47 19.54 -28.60
C GLU A 2 6.98 19.88 -28.80
N THR A 3 6.14 18.95 -28.33
CA THR A 3 5.10 19.24 -27.33
C THR A 3 4.87 17.97 -26.53
N ASN A 4 5.21 17.98 -25.24
CA ASN A 4 4.51 17.13 -24.26
C ASN A 4 4.62 17.76 -22.87
N PRO A 5 3.66 18.59 -22.45
CA PRO A 5 3.24 18.63 -21.07
C PRO A 5 2.03 17.70 -20.97
N GLU A 6 2.27 16.40 -20.78
CA GLU A 6 1.18 15.57 -20.25
C GLU A 6 0.95 16.01 -18.80
N ILE A 7 -0.13 16.76 -18.62
CA ILE A 7 -0.69 17.17 -17.33
C ILE A 7 -1.05 15.89 -16.55
N PRO A 8 -0.81 15.84 -15.22
CA PRO A 8 -0.92 14.61 -14.46
C PRO A 8 -2.34 14.04 -14.49
N GLN A 9 -2.46 12.72 -14.64
CA GLN A 9 -3.72 12.02 -14.39
C GLN A 9 -4.00 12.08 -12.88
N HIS A 10 -5.00 12.87 -12.49
CA HIS A 10 -5.47 12.95 -11.11
C HIS A 10 -6.21 11.67 -10.71
N ILE A 11 -6.16 11.35 -9.42
CA ILE A 11 -6.91 10.22 -8.84
C ILE A 11 -8.37 10.68 -8.64
N GLY A 12 -9.13 10.70 -9.74
CA GLY A 12 -10.59 10.89 -9.75
C GLY A 12 -11.06 12.33 -9.93
N ASP A 13 -11.67 12.61 -11.08
CA ASP A 13 -12.10 13.97 -11.47
C ASP A 13 -13.39 14.47 -10.76
N ASN A 14 -14.04 13.63 -9.93
CA ASN A 14 -15.39 13.90 -9.39
C ASN A 14 -15.52 13.88 -7.85
N LEU A 15 -14.46 13.57 -7.10
CA LEU A 15 -14.51 13.61 -5.63
C LEU A 15 -14.16 15.00 -5.13
N THR A 16 -14.94 15.52 -4.18
CA THR A 16 -14.56 16.79 -3.54
C THR A 16 -13.46 16.54 -2.50
N LYS A 17 -12.47 17.44 -2.42
CA LYS A 17 -11.46 17.44 -1.35
C LYS A 17 -12.10 17.33 0.03
N GLN A 18 -13.24 17.98 0.23
CA GLN A 18 -13.94 17.95 1.51
C GLN A 18 -14.45 16.55 1.89
N GLN A 19 -15.05 15.81 0.95
CA GLN A 19 -15.47 14.43 1.21
C GLN A 19 -14.29 13.53 1.61
N ILE A 20 -13.15 13.68 0.94
CA ILE A 20 -11.95 12.91 1.28
C ILE A 20 -11.49 13.24 2.70
N LEU A 21 -11.42 14.54 3.04
CA LEU A 21 -11.01 14.97 4.38
C LEU A 21 -11.94 14.47 5.48
N GLU A 22 -13.25 14.49 5.26
CA GLU A 22 -14.23 14.00 6.22
C GLU A 22 -14.03 12.50 6.51
N ASN A 23 -13.66 11.71 5.49
CA ASN A 23 -13.37 10.27 5.65
C ASN A 23 -11.98 10.01 6.23
N SER A 24 -10.98 10.84 5.90
CA SER A 24 -9.62 10.73 6.45
C SER A 24 -9.52 11.20 7.90
N TYR A 25 -10.45 12.03 8.36
CA TYR A 25 -10.36 12.74 9.64
C TYR A 25 -10.07 11.80 10.83
N PRO A 26 -10.79 10.67 11.02
CA PRO A 26 -10.56 9.79 12.16
C PRO A 26 -9.16 9.16 12.14
N ASP A 27 -8.68 8.75 10.98
CA ASP A 27 -7.37 8.11 10.81
C ASP A 27 -6.23 9.10 11.09
N ILE A 28 -6.34 10.31 10.54
CA ILE A 28 -5.38 11.40 10.78
C ILE A 28 -5.29 11.72 12.27
N VAL A 29 -6.44 11.92 12.94
CA VAL A 29 -6.49 12.22 14.38
C VAL A 29 -5.85 11.10 15.19
N ASN A 30 -6.25 9.86 14.96
CA ASN A 30 -5.71 8.71 15.68
C ASN A 30 -4.19 8.59 15.48
N ARG A 31 -3.70 8.82 14.26
CA ARG A 31 -2.27 8.71 13.93
C ARG A 31 -1.47 9.85 14.55
N ILE A 32 -1.99 11.08 14.56
CA ILE A 32 -1.37 12.23 15.25
C ILE A 32 -1.34 12.00 16.76
N ILE A 33 -2.46 11.63 17.40
CA ILE A 33 -2.55 11.39 18.85
C ILE A 33 -1.59 10.28 19.27
N LYS A 34 -1.61 9.14 18.58
CA LYS A 34 -0.78 7.97 18.93
C LYS A 34 0.72 8.23 18.84
N ASN A 35 1.12 9.12 17.93
CA ASN A 35 2.53 9.43 17.68
C ASN A 35 2.96 10.79 18.25
N SER A 36 2.07 11.50 18.95
CA SER A 36 2.31 12.81 19.60
C SER A 36 3.57 12.89 20.46
N LYS A 37 4.02 11.77 21.04
CA LYS A 37 5.23 11.67 21.88
C LYS A 37 6.54 11.41 21.11
N ILE A 38 6.44 11.10 19.81
CA ILE A 38 7.57 10.70 18.94
C ILE A 38 7.89 11.81 17.91
N PHE A 39 7.04 12.83 17.77
CA PHE A 39 7.26 13.91 16.81
C PHE A 39 8.22 14.99 17.33
N GLY A 40 9.36 15.08 16.64
CA GLY A 40 10.25 16.23 16.70
C GLY A 40 10.46 16.92 15.35
N SER A 41 9.84 16.46 14.25
CA SER A 41 9.99 17.10 12.93
C SER A 41 8.68 17.15 12.14
N GLU A 42 8.34 18.34 11.65
CA GLU A 42 7.19 18.64 10.79
C GLU A 42 7.09 17.70 9.56
N ILE A 43 8.24 17.20 9.07
CA ILE A 43 8.33 16.30 7.93
C ILE A 43 7.65 14.96 8.18
N ASN A 44 7.74 14.41 9.39
CA ASN A 44 7.12 13.12 9.71
C ASN A 44 5.60 13.26 9.83
N THR A 45 5.12 14.34 10.44
CA THR A 45 3.68 14.66 10.49
C THR A 45 3.11 14.86 9.09
N PHE A 46 3.82 15.60 8.23
CA PHE A 46 3.44 15.80 6.84
C PHE A 46 3.26 14.47 6.09
N GLY A 47 4.25 13.58 6.16
CA GLY A 47 4.21 12.30 5.45
C GLY A 47 3.00 11.45 5.85
N MET A 48 2.73 11.34 7.15
CA MET A 48 1.61 10.57 7.66
C MET A 48 0.24 11.12 7.25
N VAL A 49 0.04 12.43 7.38
CA VAL A 49 -1.23 13.07 7.01
C VAL A 49 -1.47 12.91 5.51
N PHE A 50 -0.41 13.06 4.70
CA PHE A 50 -0.50 12.80 3.28
C PHE A 50 -0.89 11.35 2.96
N GLU A 51 -0.26 10.37 3.61
CA GLU A 51 -0.60 8.94 3.44
C GLU A 51 -2.08 8.69 3.75
N ASP A 52 -2.60 9.16 4.90
CA ASP A 52 -4.00 8.91 5.28
C ASP A 52 -5.00 9.58 4.31
N ILE A 53 -4.67 10.76 3.78
CA ILE A 53 -5.49 11.43 2.75
C ILE A 53 -5.46 10.66 1.43
N ALA A 54 -4.26 10.30 0.97
CA ALA A 54 -4.08 9.63 -0.32
C ALA A 54 -4.67 8.21 -0.29
N VAL A 55 -4.65 7.49 0.84
CA VAL A 55 -5.39 6.23 1.01
C VAL A 55 -6.88 6.44 0.80
N GLN A 56 -7.47 7.45 1.45
CA GLN A 56 -8.91 7.69 1.33
C GLN A 56 -9.31 8.16 -0.07
N GLU A 57 -8.49 8.97 -0.73
CA GLU A 57 -8.69 9.32 -2.15
C GLU A 57 -8.74 8.07 -3.04
N ARG A 58 -7.88 7.09 -2.76
CA ARG A 58 -7.84 5.81 -3.50
C ARG A 58 -9.04 4.91 -3.21
N ILE A 59 -9.48 4.84 -1.96
CA ILE A 59 -10.68 4.09 -1.56
C ILE A 59 -11.92 4.73 -2.20
N LEU A 60 -12.09 6.05 -2.09
CA LEU A 60 -13.29 6.72 -2.56
C LEU A 60 -13.42 6.75 -4.09
N THR A 61 -12.30 6.60 -4.83
CA THR A 61 -12.32 6.49 -6.30
C THR A 61 -12.63 5.09 -6.79
N ARG A 62 -12.59 4.08 -5.91
CA ARG A 62 -12.85 2.67 -6.24
C ARG A 62 -14.06 2.23 -5.44
N HIS A 63 -15.22 2.10 -6.08
CA HIS A 63 -16.37 1.49 -5.43
C HIS A 63 -16.08 0.00 -5.15
N GLU A 64 -15.49 -0.29 -4.00
CA GLU A 64 -15.15 -1.64 -3.55
C GLU A 64 -16.39 -2.35 -2.98
N THR A 65 -16.58 -3.61 -3.38
CA THR A 65 -17.48 -4.54 -2.70
C THR A 65 -16.88 -4.96 -1.34
N GLU A 66 -17.70 -5.56 -0.47
CA GLU A 66 -17.22 -6.12 0.81
C GLU A 66 -16.09 -7.14 0.60
N MET A 67 -16.19 -7.97 -0.44
CA MET A 67 -15.16 -8.97 -0.75
C MET A 67 -13.85 -8.33 -1.23
N GLN A 68 -13.91 -7.26 -2.03
CA GLN A 68 -12.72 -6.51 -2.45
C GLN A 68 -12.06 -5.79 -1.26
N THR A 69 -12.87 -5.11 -0.44
CA THR A 69 -12.42 -4.45 0.80
C THR A 69 -11.76 -5.46 1.75
N GLY A 70 -12.41 -6.60 1.97
CA GLY A 70 -11.92 -7.67 2.84
C GLY A 70 -10.66 -8.35 2.29
N GLY A 71 -10.61 -8.63 0.98
CA GLY A 71 -9.44 -9.20 0.31
C GLY A 71 -8.22 -8.26 0.41
N ARG A 72 -8.43 -6.97 0.16
CA ARG A 72 -7.41 -5.93 0.38
C ARG A 72 -6.94 -5.90 1.83
N HIS A 73 -7.86 -5.92 2.79
CA HIS A 73 -7.52 -5.92 4.22
C HIS A 73 -6.64 -7.11 4.61
N ILE A 74 -6.97 -8.32 4.15
CA ILE A 74 -6.19 -9.53 4.41
C ILE A 74 -4.76 -9.38 3.88
N ILE A 75 -4.60 -8.88 2.65
CA ILE A 75 -3.29 -8.71 2.01
C ILE A 75 -2.47 -7.65 2.75
N GLU A 76 -3.03 -6.47 3.02
CA GLU A 76 -2.34 -5.40 3.73
C GLU A 76 -1.98 -5.80 5.18
N LYS A 77 -2.88 -6.47 5.89
CA LYS A 77 -2.64 -7.03 7.22
C LYS A 77 -1.50 -8.04 7.17
N SER A 78 -1.47 -8.89 6.15
CA SER A 78 -0.41 -9.87 5.95
C SER A 78 0.93 -9.20 5.70
N PHE A 79 0.94 -8.12 4.91
CA PHE A 79 2.16 -7.37 4.63
C PHE A 79 2.71 -6.67 5.88
N ARG A 80 1.86 -6.01 6.68
CA ARG A 80 2.26 -5.42 7.98
C ARG A 80 2.87 -6.46 8.93
N ASN A 81 2.52 -7.73 8.75
CA ASN A 81 3.01 -8.85 9.54
C ASN A 81 3.98 -9.77 8.76
N ALA A 82 4.56 -9.32 7.64
CA ALA A 82 5.38 -10.16 6.76
C ALA A 82 6.52 -10.87 7.51
N LYS A 83 7.17 -10.21 8.47
CA LYS A 83 8.19 -10.83 9.33
C LYS A 83 7.70 -12.11 10.02
N LYS A 84 6.43 -12.15 10.46
CA LYS A 84 5.82 -13.33 11.09
C LYS A 84 5.30 -14.33 10.07
N ILE A 85 4.79 -13.86 8.93
CA ILE A 85 4.13 -14.70 7.93
C ILE A 85 5.14 -15.45 7.06
N ILE A 86 6.14 -14.74 6.52
CA ILE A 86 7.18 -15.25 5.59
C ILE A 86 8.59 -15.30 6.22
N GLY A 87 8.77 -14.82 7.46
CA GLY A 87 10.02 -15.06 8.20
C GLY A 87 11.17 -14.12 7.86
N LEU A 88 10.88 -12.97 7.25
CA LEU A 88 11.91 -11.99 6.91
C LEU A 88 12.59 -11.41 8.17
N LEU A 89 13.93 -11.38 8.16
CA LEU A 89 14.73 -10.76 9.23
C LEU A 89 14.38 -9.29 9.43
N HIS A 90 14.26 -8.57 8.31
CA HIS A 90 13.87 -7.16 8.28
C HIS A 90 12.51 -7.03 7.60
N PRO A 91 11.54 -6.33 8.23
CA PRO A 91 10.27 -6.10 7.59
C PRO A 91 10.51 -5.30 6.29
N PRO A 92 9.91 -5.72 5.17
CA PRO A 92 9.93 -4.96 3.93
C PRO A 92 9.12 -3.68 4.14
N SER A 93 9.32 -2.69 3.25
CA SER A 93 8.44 -1.53 3.26
C SER A 93 7.05 -1.96 2.84
N THR A 94 6.09 -1.77 3.74
CA THR A 94 4.67 -2.03 3.50
C THR A 94 4.16 -1.08 2.41
N PRO A 95 3.48 -1.60 1.36
CA PRO A 95 2.74 -0.71 0.48
C PRO A 95 1.68 0.01 1.30
N ASP A 96 1.45 1.27 0.97
CA ASP A 96 0.48 2.10 1.69
C ASP A 96 -0.96 1.70 1.33
N PHE A 97 -1.16 1.13 0.13
CA PHE A 97 -2.43 0.60 -0.33
C PHE A 97 -2.22 -0.52 -1.36
N VAL A 98 -3.14 -1.48 -1.40
CA VAL A 98 -3.18 -2.53 -2.44
C VAL A 98 -4.56 -2.50 -3.07
N SER A 99 -4.64 -2.43 -4.39
CA SER A 99 -5.93 -2.57 -5.05
C SER A 99 -6.25 -4.03 -5.33
N VAL A 100 -7.47 -4.42 -4.95
CA VAL A 100 -8.03 -5.75 -5.22
C VAL A 100 -9.34 -5.57 -5.96
N ILE A 101 -9.43 -6.13 -7.16
CA ILE A 101 -10.61 -6.02 -8.03
C ILE A 101 -11.08 -7.40 -8.49
N PHE A 102 -12.25 -7.46 -9.13
CA PHE A 102 -12.65 -8.64 -9.89
C PHE A 102 -12.18 -8.49 -11.33
N ASP A 103 -11.56 -9.54 -11.86
CA ASP A 103 -11.30 -9.67 -13.29
C ASP A 103 -12.61 -9.93 -14.06
N PRO A 104 -12.58 -9.93 -15.41
CA PRO A 104 -13.76 -10.23 -16.22
C PRO A 104 -14.38 -11.62 -15.99
N ASN A 105 -13.63 -12.56 -15.40
CA ASN A 105 -14.09 -13.91 -15.07
C ASN A 105 -14.68 -14.00 -13.65
N GLY A 106 -14.70 -12.89 -12.90
CA GLY A 106 -15.17 -12.85 -11.51
C GLY A 106 -14.13 -13.35 -10.50
N GLN A 107 -12.86 -13.40 -10.87
CA GLN A 107 -11.75 -13.78 -10.01
C GLN A 107 -11.19 -12.55 -9.28
N LEU A 108 -10.90 -12.66 -7.99
CA LEU A 108 -10.19 -11.61 -7.26
C LEU A 108 -8.74 -11.53 -7.75
N ILE A 109 -8.33 -10.34 -8.18
CA ILE A 109 -6.97 -10.05 -8.63
C ILE A 109 -6.42 -8.80 -7.96
N ILE A 110 -5.09 -8.77 -7.80
CA ILE A 110 -4.34 -7.57 -7.44
C ILE A 110 -3.95 -6.86 -8.73
N ASP A 111 -4.48 -5.66 -8.96
CA ASP A 111 -4.19 -4.84 -10.14
C ASP A 111 -3.20 -3.71 -9.86
N GLU A 112 -3.13 -3.22 -8.61
CA GLU A 112 -2.20 -2.16 -8.24
C GLU A 112 -1.57 -2.38 -6.85
N VAL A 113 -0.27 -2.13 -6.75
CA VAL A 113 0.45 -1.99 -5.47
C VAL A 113 0.91 -0.54 -5.36
N VAL A 114 0.51 0.13 -4.28
CA VAL A 114 0.62 1.60 -4.18
C VAL A 114 1.53 2.02 -3.04
N ASP A 115 2.48 2.89 -3.35
CA ASP A 115 3.37 3.56 -2.40
C ASP A 115 3.09 5.07 -2.42
N MET A 116 2.81 5.65 -1.27
CA MET A 116 2.63 7.09 -1.08
C MET A 116 3.95 7.70 -0.64
N LYS A 117 4.33 8.82 -1.26
CA LYS A 117 5.59 9.50 -0.95
C LYS A 117 5.35 11.00 -0.87
N SER A 118 5.84 11.63 0.18
CA SER A 118 5.70 13.07 0.41
C SER A 118 6.45 13.96 -0.59
N SER A 119 7.36 13.39 -1.37
CA SER A 119 8.10 14.09 -2.43
C SER A 119 8.89 13.11 -3.32
N TYR A 120 9.32 13.59 -4.48
CA TYR A 120 10.27 12.88 -5.34
C TYR A 120 11.60 12.55 -4.64
N LYS A 121 12.08 13.42 -3.74
CA LYS A 121 13.30 13.17 -2.94
C LYS A 121 13.12 12.01 -1.96
N ALA A 122 11.91 11.82 -1.40
CA ALA A 122 11.61 10.70 -0.53
C ALA A 122 11.66 9.36 -1.28
N MET A 123 11.27 9.34 -2.56
CA MET A 123 11.33 8.14 -3.39
C MET A 123 12.77 7.71 -3.71
N GLN A 124 13.69 8.65 -3.97
CA GLN A 124 15.09 8.32 -4.33
C GLN A 124 15.86 7.58 -3.23
N LYS A 125 15.47 7.75 -1.96
CA LYS A 125 16.20 7.17 -0.82
C LYS A 125 16.10 5.65 -0.72
N LYS A 126 15.23 5.01 -1.51
CA LYS A 126 14.88 3.59 -1.39
C LYS A 126 14.96 2.86 -2.74
N GLU A 127 16.10 2.96 -3.42
CA GLU A 127 16.36 2.17 -4.63
C GLU A 127 16.20 0.66 -4.36
N GLY A 128 15.56 -0.07 -5.27
CA GLY A 128 15.29 -1.52 -5.14
C GLY A 128 14.09 -1.89 -4.27
N GLN A 129 13.54 -0.96 -3.49
CA GLN A 129 12.35 -1.20 -2.66
C GLN A 129 11.13 -1.66 -3.47
N PRO A 130 10.79 -1.09 -4.65
CA PRO A 130 9.62 -1.54 -5.41
C PRO A 130 9.67 -3.02 -5.81
N GLN A 131 10.84 -3.50 -6.29
CA GLN A 131 11.03 -4.91 -6.63
C GLN A 131 10.87 -5.81 -5.40
N ASN A 132 11.46 -5.40 -4.28
CA ASN A 132 11.34 -6.16 -3.03
C ASN A 132 9.89 -6.18 -2.52
N THR A 133 9.14 -5.08 -2.63
CA THR A 133 7.73 -5.02 -2.25
C THR A 133 6.88 -5.97 -3.11
N ILE A 134 7.12 -6.02 -4.42
CA ILE A 134 6.43 -6.97 -5.32
C ILE A 134 6.77 -8.42 -5.00
N ASN A 135 8.06 -8.75 -4.76
CA ASN A 135 8.46 -10.12 -4.40
C ASN A 135 7.78 -10.58 -3.09
N VAL A 136 7.77 -9.71 -2.08
CA VAL A 136 7.10 -10.00 -0.80
C VAL A 136 5.59 -10.16 -0.98
N MET A 137 4.98 -9.35 -1.84
CA MET A 137 3.56 -9.49 -2.17
C MET A 137 3.29 -10.87 -2.77
N ALA A 138 4.15 -11.35 -3.67
CA ALA A 138 4.02 -12.67 -4.27
C ALA A 138 4.10 -13.79 -3.21
N ASP A 139 5.07 -13.73 -2.30
CA ASP A 139 5.20 -14.71 -1.21
C ASP A 139 3.97 -14.71 -0.28
N ILE A 140 3.42 -13.52 0.03
CA ILE A 140 2.21 -13.38 0.85
C ILE A 140 0.99 -13.97 0.14
N VAL A 141 0.80 -13.64 -1.13
CA VAL A 141 -0.32 -14.13 -1.93
C VAL A 141 -0.25 -15.64 -2.09
N ASP A 142 0.95 -16.21 -2.24
CA ASP A 142 1.14 -17.66 -2.28
C ASP A 142 0.70 -18.31 -0.96
N ILE A 143 1.10 -17.76 0.20
CA ILE A 143 0.64 -18.26 1.51
C ILE A 143 -0.88 -18.16 1.66
N ILE A 144 -1.49 -17.04 1.26
CA ILE A 144 -2.94 -16.86 1.29
C ILE A 144 -3.62 -17.91 0.40
N ASN A 145 -3.10 -18.15 -0.80
CA ASN A 145 -3.62 -19.15 -1.72
C ASN A 145 -3.46 -20.58 -1.20
N GLN A 146 -2.37 -20.90 -0.51
CA GLN A 146 -2.22 -22.18 0.19
C GLN A 146 -3.32 -22.36 1.26
N ILE A 147 -3.67 -21.30 2.00
CA ILE A 147 -4.78 -21.33 2.98
C ILE A 147 -6.13 -21.55 2.28
N ILE A 148 -6.41 -20.83 1.19
CA ILE A 148 -7.64 -20.98 0.39
C ILE A 148 -7.78 -22.42 -0.13
N GLU A 149 -6.69 -22.98 -0.67
CA GLU A 149 -6.62 -24.34 -1.18
C GLU A 149 -6.57 -25.42 -0.08
N ARG A 150 -6.56 -25.02 1.20
CA ARG A 150 -6.45 -25.92 2.36
C ARG A 150 -5.18 -26.79 2.35
N LYS A 151 -4.11 -26.27 1.76
CA LYS A 151 -2.77 -26.87 1.82
C LYS A 151 -2.09 -26.51 3.13
N ASP A 152 -1.15 -27.35 3.55
CA ASP A 152 -0.29 -27.02 4.68
C ASP A 152 0.63 -25.86 4.28
N VAL A 153 0.55 -24.76 5.04
CA VAL A 153 1.41 -23.60 4.82
C VAL A 153 2.83 -23.96 5.25
N GLU A 154 3.80 -23.75 4.36
CA GLU A 154 5.19 -24.12 4.60
C GLU A 154 5.70 -23.64 5.96
N GLU A 155 6.43 -24.51 6.65
CA GLU A 155 7.06 -24.19 7.92
C GLU A 155 8.29 -23.31 7.71
N ILE A 156 8.31 -22.15 8.34
CA ILE A 156 9.49 -21.29 8.34
C ILE A 156 10.48 -21.84 9.34
N LYS A 157 11.58 -22.38 8.85
CA LYS A 157 12.74 -22.67 9.69
C LYS A 157 13.32 -21.34 10.20
N PRO A 158 13.31 -21.07 11.52
CA PRO A 158 13.86 -19.83 12.04
C PRO A 158 15.33 -19.71 11.64
N ARG A 159 15.72 -18.58 11.03
CA ARG A 159 17.14 -18.28 10.77
C ARG A 159 17.90 -17.87 12.04
N ASP A 160 17.18 -17.59 13.12
CA ASP A 160 17.69 -17.27 14.45
C ASP A 160 17.03 -18.18 15.50
N PRO A 161 17.73 -18.66 16.54
CA PRO A 161 17.16 -19.45 17.62
C PRO A 161 16.33 -18.56 18.56
N SER A 162 15.17 -18.13 18.07
CA SER A 162 14.06 -17.56 18.83
C SER A 162 12.78 -18.02 18.16
N THR A 163 11.78 -18.64 18.77
CA THR A 163 11.46 -19.21 20.10
C THR A 163 10.10 -19.92 19.84
N PRO A 164 9.62 -20.90 20.61
CA PRO A 164 8.24 -21.44 20.45
C PRO A 164 7.16 -20.35 20.29
N LYS A 165 7.35 -19.21 20.95
CA LYS A 165 6.52 -18.00 20.84
C LYS A 165 6.37 -17.44 19.41
N PHE A 166 7.42 -17.46 18.59
CA PHE A 166 7.32 -17.01 17.18
C PHE A 166 6.38 -17.91 16.38
N HIS A 167 6.52 -19.24 16.54
CA HIS A 167 5.66 -20.21 15.87
C HIS A 167 4.21 -20.09 16.34
N GLU A 168 3.98 -19.94 17.64
CA GLU A 168 2.65 -19.71 18.21
C GLU A 168 1.98 -18.45 17.65
N GLU A 169 2.72 -17.33 17.60
CA GLU A 169 2.22 -16.07 17.04
C GLU A 169 1.92 -16.17 15.54
N ARG A 170 2.77 -16.87 14.77
CA ARG A 170 2.52 -17.14 13.35
C ARG A 170 1.28 -17.99 13.16
N ILE A 171 1.14 -19.10 13.88
CA ILE A 171 -0.02 -20.00 13.80
C ILE A 171 -1.30 -19.24 14.13
N LYS A 172 -1.28 -18.40 15.17
CA LYS A 172 -2.42 -17.56 15.53
C LYS A 172 -2.80 -16.63 14.38
N LEU A 173 -1.82 -15.93 13.79
CA LEU A 173 -2.05 -15.01 12.68
C LEU A 173 -2.57 -15.73 11.42
N LEU A 174 -2.01 -16.88 11.05
CA LEU A 174 -2.50 -17.67 9.91
C LEU A 174 -3.94 -18.18 10.16
N LYS A 175 -4.28 -18.51 11.41
CA LYS A 175 -5.64 -18.88 11.79
C LYS A 175 -6.61 -17.69 11.67
N GLU A 176 -6.20 -16.49 12.08
CA GLU A 176 -6.99 -15.27 11.88
C GLU A 176 -7.23 -15.02 10.38
N ILE A 177 -6.19 -15.06 9.56
CA ILE A 177 -6.30 -14.91 8.09
C ILE A 177 -7.24 -15.96 7.51
N LYS A 178 -7.12 -17.22 7.93
CA LYS A 178 -8.03 -18.30 7.50
C LYS A 178 -9.48 -18.01 7.87
N ASN A 179 -9.75 -17.51 9.07
CA ASN A 179 -11.10 -17.17 9.50
C ASN A 179 -11.67 -16.03 8.64
N GLU A 180 -10.89 -14.97 8.39
CA GLU A 180 -11.30 -13.85 7.53
C GLU A 180 -11.61 -14.31 6.10
N ILE A 181 -10.79 -15.19 5.52
CA ILE A 181 -11.04 -15.81 4.20
C ILE A 181 -12.37 -16.58 4.17
N VAL A 182 -12.67 -17.33 5.22
CA VAL A 182 -13.92 -18.11 5.34
C VAL A 182 -15.13 -17.19 5.52
N GLU A 183 -15.01 -16.18 6.37
CA GLU A 183 -16.07 -15.18 6.61
C GLU A 183 -16.43 -14.44 5.32
N LEU A 184 -15.43 -14.07 4.51
CA LEU A 184 -15.62 -13.41 3.22
C LEU A 184 -16.01 -14.37 2.09
N SER A 185 -16.12 -15.68 2.36
CA SER A 185 -16.45 -16.70 1.34
C SER A 185 -15.50 -16.70 0.13
N ILE A 186 -14.22 -16.38 0.34
CA ILE A 186 -13.20 -16.42 -0.71
C ILE A 186 -12.83 -17.89 -0.96
N THR A 187 -13.20 -18.39 -2.14
CA THR A 187 -13.07 -19.82 -2.49
C THR A 187 -12.08 -20.09 -3.63
N SER A 188 -11.63 -19.04 -4.32
CA SER A 188 -10.72 -19.12 -5.46
C SER A 188 -9.46 -18.31 -5.22
N LYS A 189 -8.39 -18.64 -5.95
CA LYS A 189 -7.06 -18.04 -5.77
C LYS A 189 -7.05 -16.56 -6.08
N ILE A 190 -6.37 -15.78 -5.25
CA ILE A 190 -6.04 -14.40 -5.59
C ILE A 190 -4.85 -14.42 -6.54
N GLU A 191 -4.98 -13.76 -7.68
CA GLU A 191 -3.92 -13.68 -8.70
C GLU A 191 -3.43 -12.25 -8.92
N PHE A 192 -2.29 -12.10 -9.58
CA PHE A 192 -1.85 -10.80 -10.06
C PHE A 192 -2.40 -10.55 -11.45
N SER A 193 -2.96 -9.35 -11.67
CA SER A 193 -3.37 -8.89 -12.98
C SER A 193 -2.21 -8.98 -13.98
N ASP A 194 -2.50 -9.36 -15.22
CA ASP A 194 -1.52 -9.31 -16.31
C ASP A 194 -1.00 -7.89 -16.58
N ASN A 195 -1.78 -6.88 -16.17
CA ASN A 195 -1.42 -5.48 -16.28
C ASN A 195 -1.10 -4.86 -14.90
N LEU A 196 -0.58 -5.66 -13.96
CA LEU A 196 -0.21 -5.18 -12.62
C LEU A 196 0.63 -3.91 -12.70
N LYS A 197 0.24 -2.91 -11.91
CA LYS A 197 0.97 -1.64 -11.77
C LYS A 197 1.57 -1.48 -10.39
N TYR A 198 2.77 -0.92 -10.35
CA TYR A 198 3.34 -0.35 -9.14
C TYR A 198 3.18 1.17 -9.19
N VAL A 199 2.27 1.71 -8.39
CA VAL A 199 1.87 3.12 -8.46
C VAL A 199 2.52 3.89 -7.31
N VAL A 200 3.19 4.99 -7.63
CA VAL A 200 3.67 5.95 -6.63
C VAL A 200 2.77 7.17 -6.64
N VAL A 201 2.16 7.49 -5.51
CA VAL A 201 1.32 8.68 -5.34
C VAL A 201 2.14 9.79 -4.68
N LEU A 202 2.11 10.98 -5.29
CA LEU A 202 2.75 12.20 -4.79
C LEU A 202 1.72 13.30 -4.51
N PRO A 203 2.01 14.28 -3.64
CA PRO A 203 1.19 15.48 -3.52
C PRO A 203 1.09 16.23 -4.86
N ASP A 204 -0.02 16.94 -5.06
CA ASP A 204 -0.21 17.79 -6.24
C ASP A 204 0.88 18.87 -6.32
N GLY A 205 1.30 19.18 -7.55
CA GLY A 205 2.32 20.18 -7.83
C GLY A 205 3.76 19.79 -7.46
N GLU A 206 4.03 18.51 -7.16
CA GLU A 206 5.41 18.07 -7.00
C GLU A 206 6.19 18.20 -8.31
N GLU A 207 7.26 19.00 -8.27
CA GLU A 207 8.11 19.21 -9.43
C GLU A 207 9.09 18.05 -9.62
N LYS A 208 9.00 17.38 -10.77
CA LYS A 208 9.94 16.33 -11.16
C LYS A 208 11.35 16.91 -11.26
N PRO A 209 12.33 16.39 -10.49
CA PRO A 209 13.70 16.87 -10.61
C PRO A 209 14.22 16.69 -12.04
N SER A 210 15.03 17.63 -12.53
CA SER A 210 15.57 17.59 -13.89
C SER A 210 16.42 16.35 -14.21
N LYS A 211 16.97 15.67 -13.19
CA LYS A 211 17.75 14.42 -13.32
C LYS A 211 16.93 13.13 -13.06
N PHE A 212 15.61 13.23 -13.02
CA PHE A 212 14.74 12.17 -12.52
C PHE A 212 14.30 11.14 -13.58
N GLN A 213 14.74 11.28 -14.83
CA GLN A 213 14.32 10.40 -15.92
C GLN A 213 15.00 9.01 -15.88
N GLU A 214 16.15 8.84 -15.22
CA GLU A 214 16.95 7.60 -15.37
C GLU A 214 16.80 6.57 -14.23
N GLN A 215 16.31 6.94 -13.05
CA GLN A 215 16.33 6.03 -11.88
C GLN A 215 15.00 5.33 -11.55
N ILE A 216 13.88 5.79 -12.12
CA ILE A 216 12.55 5.20 -11.87
C ILE A 216 12.15 4.18 -12.94
N ALA A 217 12.88 4.14 -14.05
CA ALA A 217 12.62 3.27 -15.19
C ALA A 217 13.28 1.89 -15.09
N LYS A 218 13.71 1.45 -13.89
CA LYS A 218 14.07 0.03 -13.75
C LYS A 218 12.77 -0.76 -13.73
N ASP A 219 12.58 -1.57 -14.75
CA ASP A 219 11.47 -2.50 -14.87
C ASP A 219 11.40 -3.35 -13.59
N ILE A 220 10.21 -3.39 -12.99
CA ILE A 220 9.91 -4.33 -11.92
C ILE A 220 9.48 -5.62 -12.61
N THR A 221 9.99 -6.76 -12.16
CA THR A 221 9.65 -8.06 -12.76
C THR A 221 8.93 -8.95 -11.77
N LEU A 222 7.88 -9.63 -12.20
CA LEU A 222 7.18 -10.65 -11.43
C LEU A 222 6.92 -11.87 -12.33
N ASP A 223 7.49 -13.02 -12.00
CA ASP A 223 7.36 -14.26 -12.78
C ASP A 223 7.70 -14.09 -14.28
N GLY A 224 8.72 -13.29 -14.57
CA GLY A 224 9.14 -12.97 -15.94
C GLY A 224 8.25 -11.96 -16.67
N ARG A 225 7.21 -11.42 -16.03
CA ARG A 225 6.36 -10.35 -16.55
C ARG A 225 6.86 -8.98 -16.06
N THR A 226 6.76 -7.96 -16.91
CA THR A 226 7.07 -6.58 -16.54
C THR A 226 5.89 -5.95 -15.81
N VAL A 227 6.13 -5.48 -14.59
CA VAL A 227 5.20 -4.68 -13.79
C VAL A 227 5.47 -3.21 -14.08
N LYS A 228 4.46 -2.51 -14.62
CA LYS A 228 4.61 -1.11 -15.01
C LYS A 228 4.68 -0.23 -13.76
N LYS A 229 5.73 0.57 -13.63
CA LYS A 229 5.81 1.62 -12.62
C LYS A 229 5.15 2.90 -13.12
N GLU A 230 4.22 3.44 -12.34
CA GLU A 230 3.48 4.66 -12.66
C GLU A 230 3.64 5.68 -11.53
N ILE A 231 3.66 6.97 -11.88
CA ILE A 231 3.60 8.06 -10.90
C ILE A 231 2.33 8.85 -11.16
N VAL A 232 1.51 8.96 -10.14
CA VAL A 232 0.26 9.74 -10.16
C VAL A 232 0.31 10.80 -9.07
N HIS A 233 -0.54 11.81 -9.19
CA HIS A 233 -0.62 12.89 -8.22
C HIS A 233 -1.97 12.84 -7.52
N SER A 234 -1.92 12.95 -6.20
CA SER A 234 -3.09 13.26 -5.38
C SER A 234 -3.66 14.61 -5.81
N GLN A 235 -4.95 14.85 -5.61
CA GLN A 235 -5.52 16.18 -5.73
C GLN A 235 -5.05 17.15 -4.61
N PHE A 236 -4.47 16.64 -3.52
CA PHE A 236 -3.99 17.45 -2.40
C PHE A 236 -2.55 17.93 -2.64
N SER A 237 -2.39 19.25 -2.70
CA SER A 237 -1.07 19.86 -2.76
C SER A 237 -0.37 19.83 -1.41
N LYS A 238 0.96 20.04 -1.39
CA LYS A 238 1.70 20.27 -0.14
C LYS A 238 1.08 21.36 0.72
N ARG A 239 0.59 22.44 0.10
CA ARG A 239 -0.04 23.56 0.81
C ARG A 239 -1.34 23.13 1.49
N ASP A 240 -2.13 22.28 0.85
CA ASP A 240 -3.37 21.77 1.44
C ASP A 240 -3.06 20.90 2.66
N ILE A 241 -2.06 20.01 2.55
CA ILE A 241 -1.63 19.12 3.64
C ILE A 241 -1.14 19.92 4.85
N HIS A 242 -0.36 20.98 4.64
CA HIS A 242 0.06 21.87 5.74
C HIS A 242 -1.12 22.55 6.43
N LYS A 243 -2.09 23.08 5.67
CA LYS A 243 -3.29 23.70 6.27
C LYS A 243 -4.08 22.72 7.13
N ILE A 244 -4.17 21.47 6.71
CA ILE A 244 -4.85 20.43 7.48
C ILE A 244 -4.13 20.21 8.81
N ILE A 245 -2.80 20.06 8.77
CA ILE A 245 -1.97 19.91 9.98
C ILE A 245 -2.13 21.11 10.91
N ASP A 246 -2.06 22.34 10.37
CA ASP A 246 -2.20 23.57 11.14
C ASP A 246 -3.58 23.65 11.81
N HIS A 247 -4.65 23.33 11.06
CA HIS A 247 -6.01 23.28 11.61
C HIS A 247 -6.11 22.31 12.80
N TYR A 248 -5.51 21.12 12.72
CA TYR A 248 -5.46 20.18 13.84
C TYR A 248 -4.64 20.67 15.03
N ALA A 249 -3.58 21.44 14.80
CA ALA A 249 -2.78 22.03 15.87
C ALA A 249 -3.57 23.11 16.64
N GLU A 250 -4.51 23.78 15.97
CA GLU A 250 -5.35 24.85 16.53
C GLU A 250 -6.63 24.32 17.22
N THR A 251 -7.14 23.15 16.81
CA THR A 251 -8.28 22.47 17.44
C THR A 251 -7.92 21.04 17.88
N PRO A 252 -7.35 20.86 19.09
CA PRO A 252 -6.94 19.56 19.64
C PRO A 252 -8.09 18.59 19.93
#